data_AF-S3JFN9-F1
#
_entry.id   AF-S3JFN9-F1
#
_cell.length_a   1.000
_cell.length_b   1.000
_cell.length_c   1.000
_cell.angle_alpha   90.00
_cell.angle_beta   90.00
_cell.angle_gamma   90.00
#
_symmetry.space_group_name_H-M   'P 1'
#
loop_
_entity.id
_entity.type
_entity.pdbx_description
1 polymer ?
#
loop_
_entity_poly.entity_id
_entity_poly.type
_entity_poly.pdbx_seq_one_letter_code
_entity_poly.pdbx_strand_id
1 'polypeptide(L)' 'MKSDRLILRPWQLPADKESFFQIYQNSEVTDFLPRIRQLATDIESLNAHFSERLATIRNQGNGSD' A
#
# COMPACT_ATOMS: atom_id res chain seq x y z
N MET A 1 -29.36 15.43 -3.58
CA MET A 1 -28.53 15.66 -4.78
C MET A 1 -27.47 14.58 -4.82
N LYS A 2 -27.37 13.81 -5.91
CA LYS A 2 -26.29 12.83 -6.08
C LYS A 2 -25.01 13.60 -6.33
N SER A 3 -24.01 13.42 -5.47
CA SER A 3 -22.68 13.97 -5.67
C SER A 3 -22.03 13.19 -6.80
N ASP A 4 -21.97 13.78 -7.99
CA ASP A 4 -21.18 13.21 -9.08
C ASP A 4 -19.72 13.21 -8.64
N ARG A 5 -19.23 12.03 -8.25
CA ARG A 5 -17.81 11.82 -7.94
C ARG A 5 -17.05 11.98 -9.25
N LEU A 6 -16.57 13.20 -9.49
CA LEU A 6 -15.70 13.54 -10.60
C LEU A 6 -14.37 12.82 -10.41
N ILE A 7 -14.27 11.60 -10.93
CA ILE A 7 -13.00 10.89 -11.10
C ILE A 7 -12.29 11.56 -12.28
N LEU A 8 -11.39 12.50 -11.99
CA LEU A 8 -10.56 13.13 -13.01
C LEU A 8 -9.61 12.09 -13.61
N ARG A 9 -9.58 12.00 -14.94
CA ARG A 9 -8.60 11.17 -15.66
C ARG A 9 -7.22 11.82 -15.58
N PRO A 10 -6.11 11.05 -15.66
CA PRO A 10 -4.75 11.58 -15.50
C PRO A 10 -4.36 12.73 -16.45
N TRP A 11 -4.96 12.82 -17.64
CA TRP A 11 -4.73 13.92 -18.60
C TRP A 11 -5.59 15.16 -18.36
N GLN A 12 -6.46 15.16 -17.34
CA GLN A 12 -7.27 16.30 -16.92
C GLN A 12 -6.70 16.99 -15.67
N LEU A 13 -5.48 16.64 -15.28
CA LEU A 13 -4.81 17.28 -14.15
C LEU A 13 -4.45 18.74 -14.50
N PRO A 14 -4.71 19.69 -13.60
CA PRO A 14 -4.30 21.08 -13.79
C PRO A 14 -2.80 21.19 -14.01
N ALA A 15 -2.39 22.04 -14.96
CA ALA A 15 -0.99 22.28 -15.28
C ALA A 15 -0.27 23.11 -14.19
N ASP A 16 -1.02 23.81 -13.33
CA ASP A 16 -0.48 24.55 -12.21
C ASP A 16 -0.29 23.64 -10.98
N LYS A 17 0.86 23.81 -10.33
CA LYS A 17 1.28 22.96 -9.21
C LYS A 17 0.32 23.10 -8.01
N GLU A 18 -0.22 24.28 -7.78
CA GLU A 18 -1.08 24.58 -6.63
C GLU A 18 -2.41 23.82 -6.73
N SER A 19 -3.05 23.81 -7.90
CA SER A 19 -4.29 23.06 -8.13
C SER A 19 -4.07 21.54 -8.16
N PHE A 20 -2.90 21.07 -8.62
CA PHE A 20 -2.51 19.67 -8.46
C PHE A 20 -2.39 19.28 -6.98
N PHE A 21 -1.77 20.13 -6.15
CA PHE A 21 -1.66 19.90 -4.70
C PHE A 21 -3.03 19.93 -4.02
N GLN A 22 -3.95 20.80 -4.42
CA GLN A 22 -5.31 20.81 -3.88
C GLN A 22 -6.11 19.57 -4.27
N ILE A 23 -5.99 19.08 -5.51
CA ILE A 23 -6.60 17.79 -5.90
C ILE A 23 -5.97 16.65 -5.12
N TYR A 24 -4.65 16.65 -4.95
CA TYR A 24 -3.97 15.62 -4.17
C TYR A 24 -4.44 15.61 -2.72
N GLN A 25 -4.59 16.77 -2.08
CA GLN A 25 -5.07 16.90 -0.71
C GLN A 25 -6.56 16.53 -0.53
N ASN A 26 -7.40 16.84 -1.53
CA ASN A 26 -8.86 16.62 -1.47
C ASN A 26 -9.34 15.34 -2.15
N SER A 27 -8.45 14.54 -2.75
CA SER A 27 -8.81 13.30 -3.43
C SER A 27 -8.69 12.11 -2.49
N GLU A 28 -9.47 11.04 -2.76
CA GLU A 28 -9.40 9.76 -2.06
C GLU A 28 -7.96 9.17 -2.00
N VAL A 29 -7.02 9.70 -2.78
CA VAL A 29 -5.58 9.39 -2.75
C VAL A 29 -4.96 9.62 -1.37
N THR A 30 -5.36 10.66 -0.62
CA THR A 30 -4.88 10.86 0.76
C THR A 30 -5.36 9.77 1.72
N ASP A 31 -6.51 9.15 1.47
CA ASP A 31 -7.01 8.02 2.27
C ASP A 31 -6.39 6.69 1.84
N PHE A 32 -6.08 6.52 0.54
CA PHE A 32 -5.50 5.29 0.01
C PHE A 32 -4.01 5.15 0.30
N LEU A 33 -3.24 6.23 0.30
CA LEU A 33 -1.80 6.18 0.51
C LEU A 33 -1.38 5.58 1.86
N PRO A 34 -1.99 5.96 3.01
CA PRO A 34 -1.72 5.30 4.28
C PRO A 34 -2.06 3.81 4.26
N ARG A 35 -3.15 3.42 3.60
CA ARG A 35 -3.57 2.01 3.49
C ARG A 35 -2.60 1.19 2.64
N ILE A 36 -2.10 1.75 1.54
CA ILE A 36 -1.08 1.12 0.69
C ILE A 36 0.23 0.93 1.49
N ARG A 37 0.64 1.94 2.27
CA ARG A 37 1.82 1.82 3.14
C ARG A 37 1.64 0.74 4.20
N GLN A 38 0.48 0.70 4.86
CA GLN A 38 0.18 -0.34 5.84
C GLN A 38 0.22 -1.74 5.21
N LEU A 39 -0.40 -1.91 4.04
CA LEU A 39 -0.38 -3.19 3.32
C LEU A 39 1.04 -3.65 3.00
N ALA A 40 1.93 -2.74 2.59
CA ALA A 40 3.33 -3.07 2.34
C ALA A 40 4.03 -3.58 3.61
N THR A 41 3.83 -2.90 4.75
CA THR A 41 4.37 -3.33 6.05
C THR A 41 3.81 -4.68 6.49
N ASP A 42 2.53 -4.95 6.27
CA ASP A 42 1.90 -6.22 6.61
C ASP A 42 2.48 -7.38 5.79
N ILE A 43 2.75 -7.15 4.50
CA ILE A 43 3.39 -8.12 3.60
C ILE A 43 4.83 -8.42 4.07
N GLU A 44 5.61 -7.39 4.41
CA GLU A 44 6.97 -7.57 4.94
C GLU A 44 6.96 -8.38 6.24
N SER A 45 6.01 -8.10 7.14
CA SER A 45 5.85 -8.81 8.40
C SER A 45 5.49 -10.29 8.20
N LEU A 46 4.57 -10.58 7.29
CA LEU A 46 4.21 -11.96 6.92
C LEU A 46 5.42 -12.70 6.33
N ASN A 47 6.17 -12.04 5.45
CA ASN A 47 7.35 -12.64 4.84
C ASN A 47 8.44 -12.96 5.87
N ALA A 48 8.65 -12.08 6.86
CA ALA A 48 9.56 -12.32 7.98
C ALA A 48 9.13 -13.55 8.80
N HIS A 49 7.85 -13.62 9.18
CA HIS A 49 7.31 -14.76 9.94
C HIS A 49 7.46 -16.09 9.18
N PHE A 50 7.16 -16.12 7.87
CA PHE A 50 7.37 -17.33 7.08
C PHE A 50 8.85 -17.71 6.95
N SER A 51 9.74 -16.73 6.78
CA SER A 51 11.18 -16.97 6.67
C SER A 51 11.75 -17.60 7.95
N GLU A 52 11.34 -17.09 9.11
CA GLU A 52 11.71 -17.67 10.41
C GLU A 52 11.18 -19.10 10.55
N ARG A 53 9.90 -19.32 10.23
CA ARG A 53 9.27 -20.63 10.39
C ARG A 53 9.87 -21.69 9.45
N LEU A 54 10.24 -21.31 8.22
CA LEU A 54 10.95 -22.20 7.30
C LEU A 54 12.34 -22.56 7.82
N ALA A 55 13.06 -21.61 8.42
CA ALA A 55 14.35 -21.88 9.05
C ALA A 55 14.20 -22.86 10.24
N THR A 56 13.16 -22.70 11.06
CA THR A 56 12.86 -23.63 12.16
C THR A 56 12.60 -25.04 11.65
N ILE A 57 11.74 -25.20 10.63
CA ILE A 57 11.43 -26.51 10.03
C ILE A 57 12.69 -27.16 9.44
N ARG A 58 13.51 -26.40 8.73
CA ARG A 58 14.78 -26.89 8.16
C ARG A 58 15.72 -27.42 9.25
N ASN A 59 15.84 -26.70 10.36
CA ASN A 59 16.71 -27.08 11.46
C ASN A 59 16.17 -28.29 12.23
N GLN A 60 14.85 -28.49 12.28
CA GLN A 60 14.22 -29.70 12.83
C GLN A 60 14.43 -30.92 11.92
N GLY A 61 14.34 -30.75 10.60
CA GLY A 61 14.58 -31.81 9.62
C GLY A 61 16.04 -32.28 9.54
N ASN A 62 16.99 -31.42 9.88
CA ASN A 62 18.43 -31.75 9.93
C ASN A 62 18.92 -32.25 11.31
N GLY A 63 18.06 -32.26 12.32
CA GLY A 63 18.38 -32.67 13.69
C GLY A 63 17.88 -34.06 14.08
N SER A 64 17.41 -34.86 13.11
CA SER A 64 17.08 -36.28 13.34
C SER A 64 18.30 -37.12 12.95
N ASP A 65 18.90 -37.77 13.94
CA ASP A 65 19.94 -38.82 13.82
C ASP A 65 19.61 -39.88 12.76
#